data_AF-A0A8T5U2R4-F1
#
_entry.id   AF-A0A8T5U2R4-F1
#
_cell.length_a   1.000
_cell.length_b   1.000
_cell.length_c   1.000
_cell.angle_alpha   90.00
_cell.angle_beta   90.00
_cell.angle_gamma   90.00
#
_symmetry.space_group_name_H-M   'P 1'
#
loop_
_entity.id
_entity.type
_entity.pdbx_description
1 polymer ?
#
loop_
_entity_poly.entity_id
_entity_poly.type
_entity_poly.pdbx_seq_one_letter_code
_entity_poly.pdbx_strand_id
1 'polypeptide(L)'
;MAQSVKIKQLHQIISALEKFPTRESSKFSLDKLATYLDLSEQEINEILELVFSFQELFSSVLEDYHLFKKWKNNKTYLVLKLKSEVKNHIPNEPKEIEITQEQIRVLNDIVYYFQHVKIGVGFDIKQTKTEFSRKIKNLKRSHPYFFEYRGNGLIYPSKIALEAGKLISFHNKSKKLIKKLEVEDYLIQIV
;
A
#
# COMPACT_ATOMS: atom_id res chain seq x y z
N MET A 1 21.30 5.56 0.47
CA MET A 1 21.37 6.29 -0.82
C MET A 1 21.38 7.78 -0.49
N ALA A 2 22.30 8.56 -1.04
CA ALA A 2 22.33 10.01 -0.78
C ALA A 2 21.06 10.65 -1.34
N GLN A 3 20.34 11.40 -0.50
CA GLN A 3 19.13 12.10 -0.93
C GLN A 3 19.53 13.24 -1.87
N SER A 4 18.81 13.38 -2.99
CA SER A 4 19.04 14.47 -3.95
C SER A 4 19.00 15.82 -3.21
N VAL A 5 19.96 16.70 -3.52
CA VAL A 5 20.05 18.06 -2.93
C VAL A 5 18.72 18.81 -3.08
N LYS A 6 18.06 18.65 -4.23
CA LYS A 6 16.74 19.26 -4.51
C LYS A 6 15.63 18.74 -3.59
N ILE A 7 15.63 17.43 -3.31
CA ILE A 7 14.64 16.82 -2.40
C ILE A 7 14.88 17.28 -0.96
N LYS A 8 16.15 17.41 -0.55
CA LYS A 8 16.52 17.92 0.76
C LYS A 8 16.03 19.35 0.97
N GLN A 9 16.19 20.22 -0.04
CA GLN A 9 15.69 21.60 -0.01
C GLN A 9 14.17 21.66 0.14
N LEU A 10 13.41 20.85 -0.63
CA LEU A 10 11.96 20.78 -0.49
C LEU A 10 11.51 20.36 0.92
N HIS A 11 12.18 19.37 1.52
CA HIS A 11 11.88 19.00 2.91
C HIS A 11 12.17 20.14 3.89
N GLN A 12 13.26 20.88 3.71
CA GLN A 12 13.59 22.02 4.57
C GLN A 12 12.53 23.13 4.47
N ILE A 13 12.02 23.40 3.26
CA ILE A 13 10.92 24.35 3.02
C ILE A 13 9.66 23.88 3.76
N ILE A 14 9.24 22.63 3.56
CA ILE A 14 8.05 22.06 4.22
C ILE A 14 8.19 22.16 5.74
N SER A 15 9.32 21.74 6.31
CA SER A 15 9.57 21.81 7.76
C SER A 15 9.60 23.24 8.31
N ALA A 16 9.95 24.25 7.49
CA ALA A 16 9.86 25.64 7.89
C ALA A 16 8.40 26.12 7.93
N LEU A 17 7.59 25.73 6.94
CA LEU A 17 6.16 26.05 6.86
C LEU A 17 5.34 25.36 7.95
N GLU A 18 5.67 24.11 8.32
CA GLU A 18 5.02 23.36 9.41
C GLU A 18 5.16 24.04 10.78
N LYS A 19 6.12 24.96 10.96
CA LYS A 19 6.30 25.76 12.17
C LYS A 19 5.40 26.99 12.22
N PHE A 20 4.56 27.22 11.22
CA PHE A 20 3.62 28.34 11.16
C PHE A 20 2.46 28.24 12.18
N PRO A 21 1.77 27.09 12.35
CA PRO A 21 0.60 26.99 13.24
C PRO A 21 0.94 27.14 14.72
N THR A 22 2.22 26.99 15.09
CA THR A 22 2.69 27.02 16.49
C THR A 22 3.12 28.42 16.95
N ARG A 23 3.00 29.45 16.11
CA ARG A 23 3.33 30.84 16.45
C ARG A 23 2.06 31.62 16.79
N GLU A 24 2.09 32.36 17.89
CA GLU A 24 0.98 33.26 18.31
C GLU A 24 0.67 34.36 17.28
N SER A 25 1.63 34.67 16.40
CA SER A 25 1.43 35.59 15.28
C SER A 25 1.02 34.83 14.01
N SER A 26 -0.10 35.21 13.41
CA SER A 26 -0.57 34.76 12.08
C SER A 26 0.33 35.18 10.90
N LYS A 27 1.57 35.61 11.16
CA LYS A 27 2.51 36.15 10.18
C LYS A 27 3.80 35.33 10.15
N PHE A 28 4.27 35.02 8.94
CA PHE A 28 5.53 34.35 8.68
C PHE A 28 6.45 35.28 7.88
N SER A 29 7.66 35.52 8.36
CA SER A 29 8.62 36.39 7.67
C SER A 29 9.35 35.61 6.60
N LEU A 30 9.18 36.04 5.35
CA LEU A 30 9.88 35.49 4.19
C LEU A 30 11.37 35.81 4.24
N ASP A 31 11.78 36.97 4.75
CA ASP A 31 13.19 37.32 4.92
C ASP A 31 13.93 36.36 5.86
N LYS A 32 13.24 35.89 6.92
CA LYS A 32 13.81 34.88 7.83
C LYS A 32 13.91 33.52 7.14
N LEU A 33 12.99 33.18 6.25
CA LEU A 33 13.06 31.95 5.45
C LEU A 33 14.20 32.03 4.44
N ALA A 34 14.32 33.16 3.74
CA ALA A 34 15.42 33.49 2.82
C ALA A 34 16.78 33.24 3.48
N THR A 35 16.97 33.85 4.65
CA THR A 35 18.22 33.79 5.41
C THR A 35 18.48 32.38 5.93
N TYR A 36 17.44 31.66 6.38
CA TYR A 36 17.59 30.32 6.93
C TYR A 36 17.92 29.27 5.86
N LEU A 37 17.39 29.43 4.66
CA LEU A 37 17.58 28.50 3.54
C LEU A 37 18.65 28.94 2.53
N ASP A 38 19.27 30.11 2.77
CA ASP A 38 20.25 30.74 1.86
C ASP A 38 19.70 30.89 0.44
N LEU A 39 18.52 31.51 0.33
CA LEU A 39 17.78 31.68 -0.93
C LEU A 39 17.79 33.15 -1.39
N SER A 40 17.86 33.33 -2.70
CA SER A 40 17.62 34.62 -3.35
C SER A 40 16.14 35.00 -3.35
N GLU A 41 15.85 36.29 -3.56
CA GLU A 41 14.47 36.80 -3.67
C GLU A 41 13.68 36.12 -4.79
N GLN A 42 14.34 35.84 -5.92
CA GLN A 42 13.72 35.12 -7.03
C GLN A 42 13.34 33.68 -6.65
N GLU A 43 14.24 32.93 -6.01
CA GLU A 43 13.97 31.55 -5.58
C GLU A 43 12.82 31.49 -4.57
N ILE A 44 12.70 32.50 -3.69
CA ILE A 44 11.59 32.59 -2.75
C ILE A 44 10.26 32.75 -3.48
N ASN A 45 10.21 33.63 -4.49
CA ASN A 45 8.99 33.83 -5.27
C ASN A 45 8.58 32.54 -6.01
N GLU A 46 9.53 31.85 -6.63
CA GLU A 46 9.28 30.55 -7.29
C GLU A 46 8.76 29.49 -6.29
N ILE A 47 9.32 29.45 -5.08
CA ILE A 47 8.85 28.57 -4.00
C ILE A 47 7.43 28.93 -3.56
N LEU A 48 7.11 30.23 -3.44
CA LEU A 48 5.78 30.68 -3.04
C LEU A 48 4.73 30.34 -4.11
N GLU A 49 5.04 30.54 -5.38
CA GLU A 49 4.17 30.13 -6.48
C GLU A 49 3.87 28.63 -6.43
N LEU A 50 4.88 27.81 -6.13
CA LEU A 50 4.71 26.38 -5.96
C LEU A 50 3.83 26.03 -4.74
N VAL A 51 4.04 26.71 -3.61
CA VAL A 51 3.25 26.51 -2.39
C VAL A 51 1.79 26.87 -2.62
N PHE A 52 1.50 27.99 -3.28
CA PHE A 52 0.12 28.38 -3.61
C PHE A 52 -0.51 27.43 -4.62
N SER A 53 0.24 26.97 -5.62
CA SER A 53 -0.21 25.95 -6.57
C SER A 53 -0.59 24.65 -5.85
N PHE A 54 0.18 24.23 -4.86
CA PHE A 54 -0.17 23.09 -4.02
C PHE A 54 -1.41 23.36 -3.18
N GLN A 55 -1.52 24.54 -2.56
CA GLN A 55 -2.70 24.92 -1.79
C GLN A 55 -3.96 24.80 -2.65
N GLU A 56 -3.94 25.35 -3.86
CA GLU A 56 -5.05 25.26 -4.82
C GLU A 56 -5.35 23.81 -5.21
N LEU A 57 -4.33 23.01 -5.53
CA LEU A 57 -4.48 21.58 -5.84
C LEU A 57 -5.20 20.84 -4.71
N PHE A 58 -4.83 21.09 -3.45
CA PHE A 58 -5.41 20.41 -2.30
C PHE A 58 -6.80 20.93 -1.92
N SER A 59 -7.06 22.23 -2.10
CA SER A 59 -8.34 22.85 -1.77
C SER A 59 -9.40 22.71 -2.86
N SER A 60 -9.03 22.34 -4.09
CA SER A 60 -9.96 22.18 -5.20
C SER A 60 -9.95 20.75 -5.76
N VAL A 61 -8.90 20.39 -6.50
CA VAL A 61 -8.80 19.10 -7.22
C VAL A 61 -8.87 17.91 -6.26
N LEU A 62 -8.27 18.03 -5.08
CA LEU A 62 -8.22 16.98 -4.06
C LEU A 62 -9.15 17.26 -2.85
N GLU A 63 -10.12 18.17 -2.99
CA GLU A 63 -11.01 18.58 -1.89
C GLU A 63 -11.73 17.38 -1.26
N ASP A 64 -12.29 16.49 -2.09
CA ASP A 64 -13.03 15.31 -1.63
C ASP A 64 -12.25 13.99 -1.77
N TYR A 65 -10.99 14.08 -2.20
CA TYR A 65 -10.20 12.92 -2.56
C TYR A 65 -8.92 12.80 -1.75
N HIS A 66 -8.48 11.56 -1.53
CA HIS A 66 -7.13 11.23 -1.13
C HIS A 66 -6.38 10.63 -2.32
N LEU A 67 -5.11 11.02 -2.46
CA LEU A 67 -4.21 10.50 -3.48
C LEU A 67 -3.49 9.25 -2.94
N PHE A 68 -3.51 8.16 -3.70
CA PHE A 68 -2.88 6.89 -3.35
C PHE A 68 -1.94 6.42 -4.42
N LYS A 69 -0.85 5.79 -4.00
CA LYS A 69 0.01 5.02 -4.88
C LYS A 69 -0.61 3.64 -5.11
N LYS A 70 -0.80 3.25 -6.36
CA LYS A 70 -1.31 1.92 -6.74
C LYS A 70 -0.39 1.27 -7.76
N TRP A 71 -0.14 -0.02 -7.59
CA TRP A 71 0.60 -0.82 -8.56
C TRP A 71 -0.34 -1.60 -9.47
N LYS A 72 -0.08 -1.55 -10.76
CA LYS A 72 -0.84 -2.30 -11.77
C LYS A 72 0.05 -2.54 -12.98
N ASN A 73 0.14 -3.79 -13.44
CA ASN A 73 0.88 -4.16 -14.64
C ASN A 73 2.35 -3.66 -14.62
N ASN A 74 3.06 -3.81 -13.49
CA ASN A 74 4.45 -3.38 -13.34
C ASN A 74 4.66 -1.85 -13.57
N LYS A 75 3.59 -1.07 -13.39
CA LYS A 75 3.62 0.39 -13.40
C LYS A 75 3.04 0.94 -12.11
N THR A 76 3.61 2.05 -11.65
CA THR A 76 3.08 2.82 -10.52
C THR A 76 2.11 3.87 -11.04
N TYR A 77 0.92 3.91 -10.47
CA TYR A 77 -0.09 4.92 -10.72
C TYR A 77 -0.37 5.72 -9.46
N LEU A 78 -0.83 6.95 -9.65
CA LEU A 78 -1.55 7.70 -8.64
C LEU A 78 -3.03 7.49 -8.90
N VAL A 79 -3.79 7.19 -7.85
CA VAL A 79 -5.24 6.99 -7.91
C VAL A 79 -5.93 7.80 -6.83
N LEU A 80 -7.10 8.34 -7.15
CA LEU A 80 -7.94 9.05 -6.22
C LEU A 80 -8.93 8.08 -5.58
N LYS A 81 -9.12 8.17 -4.26
CA LYS A 81 -10.26 7.54 -3.55
C LYS A 81 -10.99 8.62 -2.76
N LEU A 82 -12.31 8.50 -2.63
CA LEU A 82 -13.11 9.46 -1.87
C LEU A 82 -12.73 9.40 -0.38
N LYS A 83 -12.68 10.56 0.28
CA LYS A 83 -12.35 10.65 1.72
C LYS A 83 -13.31 9.82 2.58
N SER A 84 -14.58 9.74 2.20
CA SER A 84 -15.62 8.97 2.89
C SER A 84 -15.45 7.44 2.80
N GLU A 85 -14.72 6.95 1.81
CA GLU A 85 -14.47 5.51 1.61
C GLU A 85 -13.24 5.02 2.38
N VAL A 86 -12.42 5.93 2.89
CA VAL A 86 -11.15 5.62 3.56
C VAL A 86 -11.40 5.47 5.06
N LYS A 87 -11.60 4.22 5.53
CA LYS A 87 -11.98 3.95 6.92
C LYS A 87 -10.85 4.00 7.95
N ASN A 88 -9.57 4.07 7.58
CA ASN A 88 -8.41 4.17 8.49
C ASN A 88 -7.12 4.50 7.74
N HIS A 89 -6.08 4.94 8.45
CA HIS A 89 -4.74 5.31 7.96
C HIS A 89 -4.19 4.28 6.94
N ILE A 90 -4.18 4.64 5.66
CA ILE A 90 -3.66 3.81 4.58
C ILE A 90 -2.19 4.19 4.37
N PRO A 91 -1.25 3.23 4.43
CA PRO A 91 0.14 3.52 4.15
C PRO A 91 0.35 3.97 2.70
N ASN A 92 1.21 4.96 2.49
CA ASN A 92 1.57 5.51 1.16
C ASN A 92 2.39 4.52 0.30
N GLU A 93 2.75 3.37 0.86
CA GLU A 93 3.53 2.31 0.21
C GLU A 93 2.75 0.99 0.22
N PRO A 94 2.87 0.18 -0.84
CA PRO A 94 2.31 -1.16 -0.84
C PRO A 94 2.88 -1.98 0.33
N LYS A 95 2.04 -2.76 1.00
CA LYS A 95 2.52 -3.68 2.03
C LYS A 95 3.31 -4.80 1.36
N GLU A 96 4.61 -4.82 1.62
CA GLU A 96 5.47 -5.91 1.17
C GLU A 96 5.24 -7.15 2.03
N ILE A 97 5.06 -8.28 1.35
CA ILE A 97 4.87 -9.60 1.93
C ILE A 97 5.94 -10.50 1.35
N GLU A 98 6.77 -11.07 2.21
CA GLU A 98 7.61 -12.20 1.83
C GLU A 98 6.85 -13.50 2.05
N ILE A 99 6.90 -14.38 1.07
CA ILE A 99 6.27 -15.71 1.13
C ILE A 99 7.20 -16.73 0.48
N THR A 100 7.29 -17.94 1.04
CA THR A 100 8.13 -18.98 0.44
C THR A 100 7.45 -19.63 -0.75
N GLN A 101 8.24 -20.27 -1.63
CA GLN A 101 7.71 -21.06 -2.74
C GLN A 101 6.74 -22.17 -2.27
N GLU A 102 6.98 -22.77 -1.10
CA GLU A 102 6.08 -23.77 -0.53
C GLU A 102 4.74 -23.16 -0.14
N GLN A 103 4.76 -22.00 0.54
CA GLN A 103 3.56 -21.29 0.97
C GLN A 103 2.74 -20.79 -0.23
N ILE A 104 3.38 -20.38 -1.33
CA ILE A 104 2.72 -20.05 -2.61
C ILE A 104 1.93 -21.25 -3.15
N ARG A 105 2.50 -22.46 -3.10
CA ARG A 105 1.81 -23.68 -3.55
C ARG A 105 0.58 -23.96 -2.68
N VAL A 106 0.74 -23.86 -1.36
CA VAL A 106 -0.38 -24.02 -0.42
C VAL A 106 -1.48 -22.99 -0.67
N LEU A 107 -1.13 -21.72 -0.90
CA LEU A 107 -2.09 -20.67 -1.22
C LEU A 107 -2.87 -21.00 -2.51
N ASN A 108 -2.18 -21.48 -3.55
CA ASN A 108 -2.81 -21.89 -4.80
C ASN A 108 -3.77 -23.08 -4.59
N ASP A 109 -3.38 -24.08 -3.81
CA ASP A 109 -4.23 -25.24 -3.50
C ASP A 109 -5.48 -24.83 -2.71
N ILE A 110 -5.34 -23.91 -1.75
CA ILE A 110 -6.44 -23.34 -0.97
C ILE A 110 -7.45 -22.64 -1.90
N VAL A 111 -6.96 -21.76 -2.79
CA VAL A 111 -7.82 -21.02 -3.71
C VAL A 111 -8.50 -21.97 -4.70
N TYR A 112 -7.76 -22.93 -5.25
CA TYR A 112 -8.30 -23.94 -6.15
C TYR A 112 -9.38 -24.78 -5.46
N TYR A 113 -9.12 -25.27 -4.25
CA TYR A 113 -10.09 -26.05 -3.47
C TYR A 113 -11.37 -25.24 -3.21
N PHE A 114 -11.21 -23.98 -2.81
CA PHE A 114 -12.32 -23.06 -2.52
C PHE A 114 -13.14 -22.68 -3.75
N GLN A 115 -12.51 -22.54 -4.93
CA GLN A 115 -13.19 -22.12 -6.16
C GLN A 115 -13.75 -23.28 -6.99
N HIS A 116 -13.15 -24.48 -6.89
CA HIS A 116 -13.43 -25.57 -7.81
C HIS A 116 -13.79 -26.91 -7.16
N VAL A 117 -13.39 -27.17 -5.90
CA VAL A 117 -13.63 -28.48 -5.25
C VAL A 117 -14.77 -28.41 -4.23
N LYS A 118 -14.71 -27.47 -3.29
CA LYS A 118 -15.77 -27.18 -2.31
C LYS A 118 -16.14 -25.72 -2.41
N ILE A 119 -16.90 -25.42 -3.47
CA ILE A 119 -17.23 -24.05 -3.89
C ILE A 119 -17.81 -23.25 -2.73
N GLY A 120 -17.11 -22.18 -2.34
CA GLY A 120 -17.58 -21.26 -1.31
C GLY A 120 -17.54 -21.80 0.13
N VAL A 121 -17.07 -23.02 0.35
CA VAL A 121 -17.02 -23.64 1.68
C VAL A 121 -15.72 -23.24 2.37
N GLY A 122 -15.83 -22.70 3.59
CA GLY A 122 -14.69 -22.32 4.41
C GLY A 122 -13.93 -23.52 5.00
N PHE A 123 -12.74 -23.26 5.52
CA PHE A 123 -11.86 -24.28 6.10
C PHE A 123 -12.00 -24.35 7.62
N ASP A 124 -12.16 -25.55 8.15
CA ASP A 124 -12.09 -25.80 9.60
C ASP A 124 -10.62 -26.04 10.01
N ILE A 125 -10.03 -25.06 10.69
CA ILE A 125 -8.65 -25.13 11.19
C ILE A 125 -8.54 -25.71 12.61
N LYS A 126 -9.66 -25.98 13.29
CA LYS A 126 -9.64 -26.70 14.58
C LYS A 126 -9.37 -28.18 14.34
N GLN A 127 -9.79 -28.71 13.20
CA GLN A 127 -9.52 -30.10 12.80
C GLN A 127 -8.20 -30.22 12.03
N THR A 128 -7.09 -30.46 12.75
CA THR A 128 -5.75 -30.67 12.14
C THR A 128 -5.51 -32.12 11.68
N LYS A 129 -6.57 -32.85 11.35
CA LYS A 129 -6.50 -34.30 11.06
C LYS A 129 -5.71 -34.58 9.77
N THR A 130 -5.86 -33.74 8.74
CA THR A 130 -5.19 -33.92 7.45
C THR A 130 -3.93 -33.05 7.33
N GLU A 131 -3.01 -33.47 6.47
CA GLU A 131 -1.85 -32.65 6.11
C GLU A 131 -2.26 -31.30 5.51
N PHE A 132 -3.30 -31.29 4.68
CA PHE A 132 -3.84 -30.07 4.09
C PHE A 132 -4.36 -29.08 5.15
N SER A 133 -5.12 -29.55 6.15
CA SER A 133 -5.58 -28.72 7.27
C SER A 133 -4.41 -28.15 8.09
N ARG A 134 -3.32 -28.91 8.25
CA ARG A 134 -2.10 -28.43 8.93
C ARG A 134 -1.41 -27.34 8.11
N LYS A 135 -1.28 -27.51 6.79
CA LYS A 135 -0.72 -26.50 5.88
C LYS A 135 -1.54 -25.21 5.89
N ILE A 136 -2.87 -25.29 5.88
CA ILE A 136 -3.77 -24.13 6.00
C ILE A 136 -3.53 -23.40 7.32
N LYS A 137 -3.49 -24.13 8.43
CA LYS A 137 -3.27 -23.55 9.77
C LYS A 137 -1.92 -22.82 9.86
N ASN A 138 -0.86 -23.43 9.30
CA ASN A 138 0.47 -22.82 9.26
C ASN A 138 0.47 -21.57 8.39
N LEU A 139 -0.12 -21.63 7.19
CA LEU A 139 -0.19 -20.47 6.30
C LEU A 139 -0.97 -19.31 6.95
N LYS A 140 -2.09 -19.60 7.63
CA LYS A 140 -2.84 -18.58 8.38
C LYS A 140 -2.01 -17.94 9.49
N ARG A 141 -1.20 -18.73 10.19
CA ARG A 141 -0.35 -18.21 11.27
C ARG A 141 0.72 -17.26 10.73
N SER A 142 1.36 -17.61 9.62
CA SER A 142 2.41 -16.80 9.01
C SER A 142 1.86 -15.59 8.23
N HIS A 143 0.70 -15.75 7.58
CA HIS A 143 0.13 -14.77 6.66
C HIS A 143 -1.39 -14.60 6.89
N PRO A 144 -1.81 -14.02 8.03
CA PRO A 144 -3.22 -13.95 8.41
C PRO A 144 -4.09 -13.15 7.44
N TYR A 145 -3.54 -12.17 6.72
CA TYR A 145 -4.24 -11.33 5.74
C TYR A 145 -4.72 -12.08 4.49
N PHE A 146 -4.24 -13.31 4.24
CA PHE A 146 -4.82 -14.18 3.20
C PHE A 146 -6.14 -14.83 3.62
N PHE A 147 -6.59 -14.60 4.85
CA PHE A 147 -7.78 -15.23 5.39
C PHE A 147 -8.73 -14.21 6.02
N GLU A 148 -10.01 -14.52 5.96
CA GLU A 148 -11.08 -13.77 6.62
C GLU A 148 -11.96 -14.70 7.46
N TYR A 149 -12.60 -14.14 8.48
CA TYR A 149 -13.52 -14.86 9.36
C TYR A 149 -14.95 -14.35 9.17
N ARG A 150 -15.91 -15.26 9.06
CA ARG A 150 -17.32 -14.95 8.78
C ARG A 150 -18.28 -15.35 9.90
N GLY A 151 -17.78 -15.53 11.13
CA GLY A 151 -18.63 -15.79 12.31
C GLY A 151 -19.00 -17.25 12.58
N ASN A 152 -18.88 -18.14 11.61
CA ASN A 152 -19.34 -19.54 11.68
C ASN A 152 -18.27 -20.57 12.11
N GLY A 153 -17.15 -20.12 12.69
CA GLY A 153 -16.06 -21.01 13.09
C GLY A 153 -15.13 -21.45 11.96
N LEU A 154 -15.41 -21.09 10.70
CA LEU A 154 -14.58 -21.39 9.53
C LEU A 154 -13.75 -20.17 9.12
N ILE A 155 -12.67 -20.42 8.39
CA ILE A 155 -11.90 -19.37 7.71
C ILE A 155 -12.09 -19.45 6.20
N TYR A 156 -12.01 -18.30 5.55
CA TYR A 156 -12.20 -18.17 4.12
C TYR A 156 -10.97 -17.49 3.51
N PRO A 157 -10.60 -17.79 2.25
CA PRO A 157 -9.59 -16.99 1.56
C PRO A 157 -10.09 -15.54 1.43
N SER A 158 -9.25 -14.57 1.79
CA SER A 158 -9.55 -13.15 1.60
C SER A 158 -9.53 -12.78 0.11
N LYS A 159 -10.00 -11.56 -0.22
CA LYS A 159 -9.94 -11.05 -1.60
C LYS A 159 -8.52 -11.09 -2.18
N ILE A 160 -7.53 -10.68 -1.38
CA ILE A 160 -6.10 -10.70 -1.74
C ILE A 160 -5.66 -12.13 -2.06
N ALA A 161 -6.05 -13.12 -1.25
CA ALA A 161 -5.72 -14.52 -1.49
C ALA A 161 -6.32 -15.03 -2.81
N LEU A 162 -7.59 -14.71 -3.08
CA LEU A 162 -8.26 -15.10 -4.32
C LEU A 162 -7.60 -14.49 -5.56
N GLU A 163 -7.19 -13.22 -5.50
CA GLU A 163 -6.49 -12.56 -6.60
C GLU A 163 -5.07 -13.11 -6.80
N ALA A 164 -4.33 -13.30 -5.70
CA ALA A 164 -3.01 -13.94 -5.72
C ALA A 164 -3.09 -15.35 -6.34
N GLY A 165 -4.06 -16.17 -5.92
CA GLY A 165 -4.25 -17.52 -6.44
C GLY A 165 -4.54 -17.55 -7.94
N LYS A 166 -5.31 -16.59 -8.47
CA LYS A 166 -5.55 -16.46 -9.91
C LYS A 166 -4.26 -16.16 -10.68
N LEU A 167 -3.45 -15.23 -10.18
CA LEU A 167 -2.17 -14.88 -10.78
C LEU A 167 -1.19 -16.07 -10.73
N ILE A 168 -1.11 -16.76 -9.59
CA ILE A 168 -0.26 -17.96 -9.44
C ILE A 168 -0.68 -19.04 -10.45
N SER A 169 -1.98 -19.32 -10.55
CA SER A 169 -2.51 -20.29 -11.51
C SER A 169 -2.21 -19.91 -12.96
N PHE A 170 -2.33 -18.63 -13.31
CA PHE A 170 -1.96 -18.13 -14.64
C PHE A 170 -0.46 -18.35 -14.94
N HIS A 171 0.40 -17.98 -14.00
CA HIS A 171 1.85 -18.17 -14.15
C HIS A 171 2.24 -19.64 -14.25
N ASN A 172 1.67 -20.51 -13.43
CA ASN A 172 1.89 -21.95 -13.47
C ASN A 172 1.54 -22.53 -14.84
N LYS A 173 0.41 -22.12 -15.44
CA LYS A 173 0.04 -22.50 -16.82
C LYS A 173 1.07 -22.04 -17.85
N SER A 174 1.66 -20.86 -17.64
CA SER A 174 2.69 -20.30 -18.53
C SER A 174 4.10 -20.86 -18.33
N LYS A 175 4.32 -21.78 -17.36
CA LYS A 175 5.62 -22.34 -16.96
C LYS A 175 6.70 -21.29 -16.62
N LYS A 176 6.30 -20.05 -16.30
CA LYS A 176 7.22 -18.97 -15.91
C LYS A 176 7.46 -19.03 -14.41
N LEU A 177 8.72 -18.85 -14.01
CA LEU A 177 9.08 -18.70 -12.60
C LEU A 177 8.47 -17.41 -12.04
N ILE A 178 7.71 -17.53 -10.97
CA ILE A 178 7.15 -16.39 -10.25
C ILE A 178 8.18 -15.94 -9.23
N LYS A 179 8.61 -14.68 -9.29
CA LYS A 179 9.46 -14.07 -8.25
C LYS A 179 8.70 -13.04 -7.42
N LYS A 180 7.69 -12.40 -8.01
CA LYS A 180 6.89 -11.35 -7.40
C LYS A 180 5.46 -11.41 -7.95
N LEU A 181 4.49 -11.07 -7.11
CA LEU A 181 3.08 -10.89 -7.48
C LEU A 181 2.61 -9.54 -6.95
N GLU A 182 1.98 -8.76 -7.81
CA GLU A 182 1.33 -7.50 -7.44
C GLU A 182 -0.17 -7.74 -7.27
N VAL A 183 -0.71 -7.51 -6.07
CA VAL A 183 -2.13 -7.72 -5.75
C VAL A 183 -2.65 -6.52 -4.96
N GLU A 184 -3.51 -5.71 -5.57
CA GLU A 184 -4.03 -4.46 -4.98
C GLU A 184 -2.93 -3.56 -4.40
N ASP A 185 -2.93 -3.37 -3.07
CA ASP A 185 -1.98 -2.56 -2.32
C ASP A 185 -0.86 -3.43 -1.69
N TYR A 186 -0.64 -4.64 -2.22
CA TYR A 186 0.36 -5.60 -1.72
C TYR A 186 1.35 -6.01 -2.80
N LEU A 187 2.62 -6.09 -2.40
CA LEU A 187 3.68 -6.74 -3.18
C LEU A 187 4.06 -8.03 -2.48
N ILE A 188 3.72 -9.16 -3.10
CA ILE A 188 4.08 -10.48 -2.60
C ILE A 188 5.38 -10.90 -3.28
N GLN A 189 6.49 -10.82 -2.54
CA GLN A 189 7.80 -11.28 -2.97
C GLN A 189 8.00 -12.74 -2.57
N ILE A 190 8.41 -13.55 -3.53
CA ILE A 190 8.66 -14.97 -3.31
C ILE A 190 10.14 -15.16 -2.99
N VAL A 191 10.41 -15.71 -1.79
CA VAL A 191 11.75 -15.94 -1.24
C VAL A 191 12.10 -17.42 -1.18
#